data_AF-A0A495DT28-F1
#
_entry.id   AF-A0A495DT28-F1
#
_cell.length_a   1.000
_cell.length_b   1.000
_cell.length_c   1.000
_cell.angle_alpha   90.00
_cell.angle_beta   90.00
_cell.angle_gamma   90.00
#
_symmetry.space_group_name_H-M   'P 1'
#
loop_
_entity.id
_entity.type
_entity.pdbx_description
1 polymer ?
#
loop_
_entity_poly.entity_id
_entity_poly.type
_entity_poly.pdbx_seq_one_letter_code
_entity_poly.pdbx_strand_id
1 'polypeptide(L)'
;MKEKWILIMVSLFVLNCNDSKEDCSLVLCLERGYFIELISKDTKTNWIIENGYTEEDIQVLNTESDTVYFSFNNCSIWIPASNSAHGMHTLLIDEIEIPYSYDFTEPGDGCCDFGDLTDVTVTNYEFTAKDYQIEIFL
;
A
#
# COMPACT_ATOMS: atom_id res chain seq x y z
N MET A 1 5.27 69.73 -14.66
CA MET A 1 4.59 69.10 -15.83
C MET A 1 5.29 67.78 -16.08
N LYS A 2 4.64 66.70 -15.67
CA LYS A 2 3.96 65.73 -16.56
C LYS A 2 4.97 64.75 -17.14
N GLU A 3 4.98 63.52 -16.63
CA GLU A 3 4.47 62.34 -17.37
C GLU A 3 5.54 61.83 -18.36
N LYS A 4 6.02 60.59 -18.38
CA LYS A 4 5.39 59.30 -18.12
C LYS A 4 6.52 58.27 -17.92
N TRP A 5 6.30 57.38 -16.95
CA TRP A 5 6.36 55.93 -17.12
C TRP A 5 6.86 55.43 -18.49
N ILE A 6 8.11 54.93 -18.52
CA ILE A 6 8.53 53.96 -19.53
C ILE A 6 8.65 52.63 -18.81
N LEU A 7 7.51 51.94 -18.80
CA LEU A 7 7.42 50.48 -18.86
C LEU A 7 8.32 50.01 -20.01
N ILE A 8 9.08 48.92 -19.81
CA ILE A 8 9.12 47.79 -20.76
C ILE A 8 10.05 46.69 -20.21
N MET A 9 9.42 45.54 -20.00
CA MET A 9 9.97 44.18 -20.06
C MET A 9 11.10 43.85 -19.09
N VAL A 10 10.72 43.60 -17.84
CA VAL A 10 11.07 42.29 -17.27
C VAL A 10 10.48 41.29 -18.24
N SER A 11 11.33 40.70 -19.09
CA SER A 11 10.93 39.56 -19.90
C SER A 11 10.52 38.48 -18.91
N LEU A 12 9.21 38.41 -18.67
CA LEU A 12 8.54 37.19 -18.27
C LEU A 12 9.14 36.11 -19.14
N PHE A 13 10.02 35.30 -18.55
CA PHE A 13 10.32 33.99 -19.05
C PHE A 13 8.99 33.26 -19.06
N VAL A 14 8.27 33.42 -20.17
CA VAL A 14 7.20 32.53 -20.57
C VAL A 14 7.92 31.24 -20.93
N LEU A 15 8.34 30.50 -19.90
CA LEU A 15 8.59 29.08 -20.02
C LEU A 15 7.22 28.44 -20.16
N ASN A 16 6.71 28.51 -21.40
CA ASN A 16 5.69 27.61 -21.90
C ASN A 16 6.34 26.23 -22.02
N CYS A 17 6.54 25.57 -20.88
CA CYS A 17 6.59 24.12 -20.79
C CYS A 17 5.34 23.72 -20.03
N ASN A 18 4.22 23.72 -20.74
CA ASN A 18 2.99 23.08 -20.28
C ASN A 18 3.17 21.56 -20.44
N ASP A 19 4.09 21.02 -19.65
CA ASP A 19 4.37 19.60 -19.49
C ASP A 19 4.60 19.38 -17.99
N SER A 20 3.75 20.00 -17.17
CA SER A 20 3.85 20.05 -15.72
C SER A 20 3.51 18.69 -15.12
N LYS A 21 4.40 17.72 -15.31
CA LYS A 21 4.52 16.62 -14.37
C LYS A 21 4.82 17.24 -13.00
N GLU A 22 4.15 16.74 -11.97
CA GLU A 22 4.31 17.23 -10.61
C GLU A 22 5.79 17.10 -10.19
N ASP A 23 6.36 18.15 -9.60
CA ASP A 23 7.75 18.11 -9.12
C ASP A 23 7.80 17.31 -7.81
N CYS A 24 8.08 16.02 -7.94
CA CYS A 24 8.16 15.08 -6.82
C CYS A 24 9.52 15.08 -6.10
N SER A 25 10.45 15.97 -6.47
CA SER A 25 11.83 15.95 -5.96
C SER A 25 11.94 16.17 -4.44
N LEU A 26 10.91 16.73 -3.82
CA LEU A 26 10.85 16.99 -2.37
C LEU A 26 9.83 16.11 -1.64
N VAL A 27 9.11 15.24 -2.35
CA VAL A 27 8.08 14.39 -1.76
C VAL A 27 8.71 13.07 -1.30
N LEU A 28 8.64 12.80 0.00
CA LEU A 28 8.99 11.50 0.57
C LEU A 28 7.73 10.64 0.63
N CYS A 29 7.62 9.69 -0.28
CA CYS A 29 6.51 8.74 -0.27
C CYS A 29 6.85 7.53 0.60
N LEU A 30 5.83 7.02 1.30
CA LEU A 30 5.92 5.72 1.95
C LEU A 30 6.05 4.63 0.88
N GLU A 31 6.73 3.54 1.22
CA GLU A 31 6.81 2.38 0.33
C GLU A 31 5.40 1.83 0.07
N ARG A 32 5.12 1.44 -1.18
CA ARG A 32 3.87 0.80 -1.57
C ARG A 32 3.68 -0.47 -0.73
N GLY A 33 2.50 -0.65 -0.17
CA GLY A 33 2.18 -1.85 0.61
C GLY A 33 0.71 -1.92 0.94
N TYR A 34 0.33 -2.98 1.63
CA TYR A 34 -1.03 -3.24 2.07
C TYR A 34 -1.03 -3.82 3.48
N PHE A 35 -2.18 -3.73 4.13
CA PHE A 35 -2.40 -4.17 5.50
C PHE A 35 -3.31 -5.38 5.51
N ILE A 36 -2.96 -6.40 6.28
CA ILE A 36 -3.82 -7.54 6.59
C ILE A 36 -4.23 -7.47 8.06
N GLU A 37 -5.53 -7.63 8.32
CA GLU A 37 -6.08 -7.83 9.65
C GLU A 37 -6.83 -9.15 9.71
N LEU A 38 -6.61 -9.92 10.78
CA LEU A 38 -7.33 -11.15 11.03
C LEU A 38 -8.39 -10.89 12.09
N ILE A 39 -9.65 -11.13 11.75
CA ILE A 39 -10.81 -10.82 12.60
C ILE A 39 -11.51 -12.12 12.96
N SER A 40 -11.71 -12.36 14.26
CA SER A 40 -12.49 -13.51 14.74
C SER A 40 -13.95 -13.37 14.34
N LYS A 41 -14.52 -14.41 13.71
CA LYS A 41 -15.93 -14.43 13.31
C LYS A 41 -16.88 -14.33 14.49
N ASP A 42 -16.51 -14.91 15.62
CA ASP A 42 -17.34 -15.02 16.82
C ASP A 42 -17.37 -13.71 17.63
N THR A 43 -16.20 -13.11 17.84
CA THR A 43 -16.03 -11.95 18.73
C THR A 43 -15.95 -10.62 17.99
N LYS A 44 -15.69 -10.64 16.68
CA LYS A 44 -15.42 -9.46 15.85
C LYS A 44 -14.22 -8.64 16.33
N THR A 45 -13.31 -9.26 17.08
CA THR A 45 -12.06 -8.65 17.54
C THR A 45 -10.87 -9.15 16.72
N ASN A 46 -9.74 -8.44 16.84
CA ASN A 46 -8.50 -8.84 16.20
C ASN A 46 -8.02 -10.19 16.76
N TRP A 47 -7.98 -11.20 15.89
CA TRP A 47 -7.68 -12.58 16.26
C TRP A 47 -6.23 -12.77 16.72
N ILE A 48 -5.29 -12.00 16.14
CA ILE A 48 -3.87 -12.05 16.53
C ILE A 48 -3.71 -11.59 17.99
N ILE A 49 -4.32 -10.46 18.33
CA ILE A 49 -4.25 -9.89 19.68
C ILE A 49 -5.03 -10.74 20.69
N GLU A 50 -6.21 -11.24 20.33
CA GLU A 50 -7.03 -12.07 21.21
C GLU A 50 -6.30 -13.36 21.63
N ASN A 51 -5.51 -13.94 20.74
CA ASN A 51 -4.75 -15.17 21.00
C ASN A 51 -3.31 -14.89 21.48
N GLY A 52 -2.90 -13.62 21.60
CA GLY A 52 -1.59 -13.24 22.14
C GLY A 52 -0.42 -13.52 21.21
N TYR A 53 -0.65 -13.61 19.90
CA TYR A 53 0.41 -13.77 18.91
C TYR A 53 1.21 -12.48 18.75
N THR A 54 2.50 -12.65 18.46
CA THR A 54 3.48 -11.59 18.25
C THR A 54 4.05 -11.64 16.84
N GLU A 55 4.91 -10.68 16.49
CA GLU A 55 5.58 -10.67 15.18
C GLU A 55 6.40 -11.95 14.94
N GLU A 56 6.97 -12.55 15.99
CA GLU A 56 7.78 -13.79 15.88
C GLU A 56 6.94 -15.03 15.50
N ASP A 57 5.63 -14.97 15.71
CA ASP A 57 4.69 -16.06 15.43
C ASP A 57 4.13 -16.00 14.01
N ILE A 58 4.42 -14.93 13.26
CA ILE A 58 3.87 -14.63 11.95
C ILE A 58 4.94 -14.85 10.88
N GLN A 59 4.58 -15.53 9.79
CA GLN A 59 5.42 -15.61 8.60
C GLN A 59 4.59 -15.29 7.36
N VAL A 60 5.20 -14.57 6.42
CA VAL A 60 4.64 -14.34 5.10
C VAL A 60 5.57 -14.99 4.09
N LEU A 61 5.07 -15.93 3.30
CA LEU A 61 5.86 -16.64 2.29
C LEU A 61 5.40 -16.26 0.90
N ASN A 62 6.32 -16.17 -0.06
CA ASN A 62 5.99 -16.07 -1.48
C ASN A 62 5.79 -17.47 -2.10
N THR A 63 5.52 -17.52 -3.40
CA THR A 63 5.33 -18.77 -4.15
C THR A 63 6.53 -19.69 -4.20
N GLU A 64 7.73 -19.16 -3.97
CA GLU A 64 9.00 -19.89 -3.92
C GLU A 64 9.32 -20.40 -2.51
N SER A 65 8.43 -20.17 -1.54
CA SER A 65 8.62 -20.45 -0.10
C SER A 65 9.71 -19.60 0.56
N ASP A 66 10.09 -18.47 -0.05
CA ASP A 66 10.96 -17.50 0.60
C ASP A 66 10.15 -16.59 1.52
N THR A 67 10.77 -16.21 2.64
CA THR A 67 10.19 -15.26 3.58
C THR A 67 10.12 -13.86 2.97
N VAL A 68 8.92 -13.28 3.01
CA VAL A 68 8.64 -11.90 2.65
C VAL A 68 8.70 -11.05 3.91
N TYR A 69 9.39 -9.93 3.82
CA TYR A 69 9.43 -8.96 4.91
C TYR A 69 8.04 -8.41 5.19
N PHE A 70 7.70 -8.23 6.46
CA PHE A 70 6.48 -7.56 6.91
C PHE A 70 6.78 -6.78 8.20
N SER A 71 5.86 -5.92 8.61
CA SER A 71 5.89 -5.26 9.91
C SER A 71 4.55 -5.44 10.61
N PHE A 72 4.57 -5.77 11.90
CA PHE A 72 3.34 -5.91 12.69
C PHE A 72 3.18 -4.72 13.64
N ASN A 73 2.05 -4.01 13.53
CA ASN A 73 1.70 -2.91 14.43
C ASN A 73 0.38 -3.20 15.16
N ASN A 74 0.49 -3.88 16.31
CA ASN A 74 -0.53 -4.05 17.36
C ASN A 74 -1.94 -4.49 16.96
N CYS A 75 -2.22 -4.74 15.67
CA CYS A 75 -3.49 -5.23 15.10
C CYS A 75 -3.29 -5.60 13.62
N SER A 76 -2.42 -4.90 12.90
CA SER A 76 -2.34 -5.02 11.44
C SER A 76 -0.94 -5.45 10.99
N ILE A 77 -0.91 -6.36 10.02
CA ILE A 77 0.31 -6.83 9.35
C ILE A 77 0.48 -5.98 8.10
N TRP A 78 1.49 -5.11 8.06
CA TRP A 78 1.86 -4.38 6.86
C TRP A 78 2.86 -5.18 6.04
N ILE A 79 2.57 -5.34 4.75
CA ILE A 79 3.44 -6.04 3.80
C ILE A 79 3.76 -5.07 2.66
N PRO A 80 5.05 -4.83 2.37
CA PRO A 80 5.44 -4.06 1.19
C PRO A 80 5.01 -4.81 -0.06
N ALA A 81 4.41 -4.09 -0.99
CA ALA A 81 4.17 -4.63 -2.31
C ALA A 81 5.51 -4.75 -3.02
N SER A 82 5.84 -5.93 -3.51
CA SER A 82 6.94 -6.09 -4.46
C SER A 82 6.75 -5.14 -5.65
N ASN A 83 7.83 -4.81 -6.37
CA ASN A 83 7.75 -4.04 -7.62
C ASN A 83 6.86 -4.71 -8.70
N SER A 84 6.42 -5.96 -8.49
CA SER A 84 5.45 -6.63 -9.34
C SER A 84 4.03 -6.16 -9.01
N ALA A 85 3.25 -5.84 -10.06
CA ALA A 85 1.84 -5.49 -9.93
C ALA A 85 0.95 -6.65 -9.43
N HIS A 86 1.49 -7.87 -9.40
CA HIS A 86 0.83 -9.07 -8.91
C HIS A 86 1.66 -9.70 -7.80
N GLY A 87 0.98 -10.25 -6.79
CA GLY A 87 1.61 -11.05 -5.74
C GLY A 87 0.74 -12.22 -5.32
N MET A 88 1.36 -13.37 -5.08
CA MET A 88 0.75 -14.53 -4.44
C MET A 88 1.60 -14.96 -3.26
N HIS A 89 0.95 -15.11 -2.12
CA HIS A 89 1.60 -15.30 -0.83
C HIS A 89 0.80 -16.25 0.05
N THR A 90 1.45 -16.72 1.10
CA THR A 90 0.82 -17.46 2.19
C THR A 90 1.17 -16.78 3.50
N LEU A 91 0.14 -16.36 4.26
CA LEU A 91 0.29 -15.93 5.64
C LEU A 91 0.18 -17.16 6.55
N LEU A 92 1.20 -17.37 7.37
CA LEU A 92 1.30 -18.46 8.34
C LEU A 92 1.30 -17.89 9.75
N ILE A 93 0.41 -18.41 10.59
CA ILE A 93 0.40 -18.13 12.04
C ILE A 93 0.07 -19.45 12.74
N ASP A 94 1.05 -20.01 13.47
CA ASP A 94 0.98 -21.35 14.05
C ASP A 94 0.63 -22.44 13.00
N GLU A 95 -0.45 -23.20 13.20
CA GLU A 95 -0.91 -24.24 12.25
C GLU A 95 -1.85 -23.68 11.14
N ILE A 96 -2.14 -22.37 11.14
CA ILE A 96 -3.03 -21.75 10.16
C ILE A 96 -2.24 -21.30 8.93
N GLU A 97 -2.66 -21.77 7.77
CA GLU A 97 -2.17 -21.31 6.47
C GLU A 97 -3.25 -20.55 5.72
N ILE A 98 -2.97 -19.31 5.35
CA ILE A 98 -3.89 -18.42 4.63
C ILE A 98 -3.25 -18.03 3.29
N PRO A 99 -3.52 -18.78 2.21
CA PRO A 99 -3.09 -18.41 0.87
C PRO A 99 -3.90 -17.22 0.37
N TYR A 100 -3.22 -16.18 -0.11
CA TYR A 100 -3.85 -15.01 -0.70
C TYR A 100 -3.08 -14.50 -1.92
N SER A 101 -3.79 -13.83 -2.81
CA SER A 101 -3.22 -13.13 -3.95
C SER A 101 -3.82 -11.74 -4.06
N TYR A 102 -3.10 -10.85 -4.74
CA TYR A 102 -3.55 -9.50 -5.02
C TYR A 102 -2.98 -9.03 -6.35
N ASP A 103 -3.66 -8.05 -6.93
CA ASP A 103 -3.14 -7.17 -7.96
C ASP A 103 -3.13 -5.73 -7.47
N PHE A 104 -2.55 -4.89 -8.30
CA PHE A 104 -2.28 -3.52 -8.01
C PHE A 104 -2.39 -2.77 -9.33
N THR A 105 -3.21 -1.72 -9.39
CA THR A 105 -3.33 -0.92 -10.61
C THR A 105 -2.01 -0.23 -10.95
N GLU A 106 -1.90 0.24 -12.20
CA GLU A 106 -0.76 1.06 -12.59
C GLU A 106 -0.71 2.35 -11.76
N PRO A 107 0.49 2.75 -11.27
CA PRO A 107 0.71 4.04 -10.63
C PRO A 107 0.19 5.19 -11.50
N GLY A 108 -0.50 6.16 -10.90
CA GLY A 108 -0.88 7.39 -11.59
C GLY A 108 0.25 8.42 -11.72
N ASP A 109 -0.09 9.62 -12.18
CA ASP A 109 0.87 10.71 -12.40
C ASP A 109 1.27 11.47 -11.11
N GLY A 110 0.67 11.13 -9.97
CA GLY A 110 0.93 11.77 -8.68
C GLY A 110 2.18 11.24 -7.99
N CYS A 111 2.85 12.08 -7.20
CA CYS A 111 4.15 11.74 -6.60
C CYS A 111 4.17 10.47 -5.73
N CYS A 112 3.06 10.16 -5.05
CA CYS A 112 2.90 8.96 -4.21
C CYS A 112 1.67 8.15 -4.62
N ASP A 113 1.25 8.28 -5.88
CA ASP A 113 0.23 7.41 -6.42
C ASP A 113 0.90 6.10 -6.81
N PHE A 114 0.75 5.10 -5.94
CA PHE A 114 1.31 3.80 -6.21
C PHE A 114 0.36 2.91 -6.99
N GLY A 115 -0.88 3.33 -7.27
CA GLY A 115 -1.96 2.49 -7.76
C GLY A 115 -2.65 1.71 -6.64
N ASP A 116 -3.93 1.42 -6.84
CA ASP A 116 -4.83 0.82 -5.86
C ASP A 116 -4.70 -0.70 -5.82
N LEU A 117 -4.90 -1.28 -4.64
CA LEU A 117 -4.99 -2.74 -4.45
C LEU A 117 -6.28 -3.27 -5.09
N THR A 118 -6.15 -4.24 -5.98
CA THR A 118 -7.27 -4.85 -6.71
C THR A 118 -7.18 -6.37 -6.74
N ASP A 119 -8.24 -7.02 -7.20
CA ASP A 119 -8.30 -8.47 -7.47
C ASP A 119 -7.81 -9.35 -6.31
N VAL A 120 -8.00 -8.85 -5.07
CA VAL A 120 -7.64 -9.57 -3.85
C VAL A 120 -8.46 -10.84 -3.78
N THR A 121 -7.77 -11.96 -3.57
CA THR A 121 -8.37 -13.27 -3.36
C THR A 121 -7.75 -13.90 -2.13
N VAL A 122 -8.59 -14.42 -1.22
CA VAL A 122 -8.16 -15.21 -0.06
C VAL A 122 -8.79 -16.59 -0.18
N THR A 123 -7.98 -17.64 -0.10
CA THR A 123 -8.44 -19.02 -0.29
C THR A 123 -9.01 -19.56 1.02
N ASN A 124 -10.21 -20.16 0.98
CA ASN A 124 -10.90 -20.80 2.12
C ASN A 124 -11.39 -19.87 3.24
N TYR A 125 -11.22 -18.56 3.14
CA TYR A 125 -11.69 -17.61 4.15
C TYR A 125 -12.61 -16.55 3.54
N GLU A 126 -13.55 -16.07 4.35
CA GLU A 126 -14.31 -14.86 4.02
C GLU A 126 -13.40 -13.66 4.23
N PHE A 127 -13.46 -12.68 3.34
CA PHE A 127 -12.63 -11.48 3.45
C PHE A 127 -13.34 -10.25 2.89
N THR A 128 -12.89 -9.09 3.34
CA THR A 128 -13.21 -7.78 2.77
C THR A 128 -11.91 -7.10 2.38
N ALA A 129 -11.87 -6.54 1.17
CA ALA A 129 -10.74 -5.74 0.70
C ALA A 129 -11.24 -4.36 0.33
N LYS A 130 -10.64 -3.32 0.92
CA LYS A 130 -10.95 -1.93 0.62
C LYS A 130 -9.70 -1.09 0.75
N ASP A 131 -9.45 -0.27 -0.27
CA ASP A 131 -8.25 0.54 -0.36
C ASP A 131 -7.02 -0.39 -0.17
N TYR A 132 -6.08 -0.07 0.72
CA TYR A 132 -4.91 -0.90 1.00
C TYR A 132 -5.11 -1.89 2.16
N GLN A 133 -6.35 -2.15 2.57
CA GLN A 133 -6.66 -3.00 3.74
C GLN A 133 -7.42 -4.26 3.33
N ILE A 134 -6.94 -5.41 3.82
CA ILE A 134 -7.55 -6.73 3.67
C ILE A 134 -7.94 -7.22 5.08
N GLU A 135 -9.22 -7.39 5.34
CA GLU A 135 -9.72 -8.03 6.56
C GLU A 135 -10.11 -9.46 6.24
N ILE A 136 -9.53 -10.43 6.96
CA ILE A 136 -9.77 -11.86 6.78
C ILE A 136 -10.49 -12.37 8.02
N PHE A 137 -11.63 -13.03 7.82
CA PHE A 137 -12.46 -13.53 8.90
C PHE A 137 -12.15 -15.01 9.20
N LEU A 138 -11.65 -15.27 10.41
CA LEU A 138 -11.32 -16.60 10.94
C LEU A 138 -12.47 -17.18 11.76
#